data_AF-A0A7C3DJK6-F1
#
_entry.id   AF-A0A7C3DJK6-F1
#
_cell.length_a   1.000
_cell.length_b   1.000
_cell.length_c   1.000
_cell.angle_alpha   90.00
_cell.angle_beta   90.00
_cell.angle_gamma   90.00
#
_symmetry.space_group_name_H-M   'P 1'
#
loop_
_entity.id
_entity.type
_entity.pdbx_description
1 polymer ?
#
loop_
_entity_poly.entity_id
_entity_poly.type
_entity_poly.pdbx_seq_one_letter_code
_entity_poly.pdbx_strand_id
1 'polypeptide(L)'
;MRTREPVRFEGAPVRVEWAKDLRAWRGKLRFGPGPGEEVHAASFLRERRMVLDEALKQDPGELSRIALHELFHFVWVRLGNPVRRQWEELLREQVQQGAQGELGWSAEQRLRALRASDAAGRTRRWREYVCESFCDGAAWAFGILQSHDEFSLEPRLRRRRLRWFADFRRHRGGVFPI
;
A
#
# COMPACT_ATOMS: atom_id res chain seq x y z
N MET A 1 -3.59 -12.83 15.88
CA MET A 1 -3.82 -11.52 16.52
C MET A 1 -2.90 -10.51 15.86
N ARG A 2 -3.41 -9.39 15.32
CA ARG A 2 -2.57 -8.30 14.79
C ARG A 2 -1.91 -7.58 15.96
N THR A 3 -0.63 -7.28 15.83
CA THR A 3 0.17 -6.73 16.93
C THR A 3 -0.21 -5.28 17.17
N ARG A 4 -0.54 -4.92 18.42
CA ARG A 4 -0.77 -3.53 18.85
C ARG A 4 0.53 -2.73 19.05
N GLU A 5 1.67 -3.34 18.78
CA GLU A 5 2.95 -2.67 18.89
C GLU A 5 3.12 -1.64 17.77
N PRO A 6 3.62 -0.43 18.09
CA PRO A 6 3.85 0.59 17.10
C PRO A 6 4.83 0.10 16.04
N VAL A 7 4.52 0.39 14.79
CA VAL A 7 5.43 0.17 13.67
C VAL A 7 6.64 1.07 13.84
N ARG A 8 7.84 0.50 13.71
CA ARG A 8 9.09 1.26 13.75
C ARG A 8 9.68 1.32 12.36
N PHE A 9 10.15 2.50 11.99
CA PHE A 9 10.86 2.74 10.74
C PHE A 9 12.28 3.24 11.04
N GLU A 10 13.23 2.86 10.20
CA GLU A 10 14.63 3.27 10.32
C GLU A 10 15.15 3.81 8.98
N GLY A 11 15.91 4.89 9.04
CA GLY A 11 16.47 5.57 7.87
C GLY A 11 16.44 7.08 8.03
N ALA A 12 16.75 7.79 6.94
CA ALA A 12 16.62 9.24 6.90
C ALA A 12 15.16 9.67 7.15
N PRO A 13 14.88 10.88 7.64
CA PRO A 13 13.51 11.34 7.83
C PRO A 13 12.74 11.38 6.50
N VAL A 14 11.43 11.15 6.57
CA VAL A 14 10.47 11.46 5.50
C VAL A 14 9.70 12.70 5.93
N ARG A 15 9.67 13.72 5.08
CA ARG A 15 8.93 14.95 5.33
C ARG A 15 7.45 14.70 5.08
N VAL A 16 6.61 15.04 6.06
CA VAL A 16 5.15 14.97 5.95
C VAL A 16 4.61 16.38 5.81
N GLU A 17 3.88 16.62 4.73
CA GLU A 17 3.21 17.88 4.45
C GLU A 17 1.69 17.67 4.42
N TRP A 18 0.96 18.74 4.72
CA TRP A 18 -0.50 18.74 4.71
C TRP A 18 -1.00 19.73 3.67
N ALA A 19 -2.01 19.35 2.91
CA ALA A 19 -2.67 20.25 1.95
C ALA A 19 -4.15 19.90 1.81
N LYS A 20 -4.93 20.83 1.23
CA LYS A 20 -6.36 20.64 0.98
C LYS A 20 -6.62 20.30 -0.47
N ASP A 21 -7.70 19.55 -0.70
CA ASP A 21 -8.26 19.26 -2.02
C ASP A 21 -7.21 18.65 -2.96
N LEU A 22 -6.55 17.59 -2.49
CA LEU A 22 -5.51 16.89 -3.23
C LEU A 22 -6.10 16.19 -4.47
N ARG A 23 -5.44 16.39 -5.62
CA ARG A 23 -5.84 15.76 -6.89
C ARG A 23 -4.65 15.18 -7.65
N ALA A 24 -4.82 14.01 -8.24
CA ALA A 24 -3.88 13.41 -9.18
C ALA A 24 -4.31 13.70 -10.63
N TRP A 25 -3.43 14.34 -11.41
CA TRP A 25 -3.70 14.62 -12.81
C TRP A 25 -2.43 14.51 -13.66
N ARG A 26 -2.47 13.64 -14.68
CA ARG A 26 -1.35 13.39 -15.62
C ARG A 26 -0.01 13.14 -14.90
N GLY A 27 -0.06 12.33 -13.83
CA GLY A 27 1.11 11.96 -13.02
C GLY A 27 1.66 13.07 -12.13
N LYS A 28 0.90 14.15 -11.90
CA LYS A 28 1.27 15.26 -11.01
C LYS A 28 0.23 15.44 -9.92
N LEU A 29 0.70 15.76 -8.72
CA LEU A 29 -0.18 16.21 -7.63
C LEU A 29 -0.58 17.68 -7.88
N ARG A 30 -1.87 17.96 -7.69
CA ARG A 30 -2.51 19.27 -7.79
C ARG A 30 -3.25 19.54 -6.48
N PHE A 31 -3.55 20.81 -6.25
CA PHE A 31 -4.19 21.32 -5.04
C PHE A 31 -5.37 22.20 -5.45
N GLY A 32 -6.45 22.15 -4.68
CA GLY A 32 -7.63 22.97 -4.92
C GLY A 32 -8.57 22.44 -6.01
N PRO A 33 -9.57 23.24 -6.41
CA PRO A 33 -10.52 22.86 -7.46
C PRO A 33 -9.83 22.74 -8.82
N GLY A 34 -10.21 21.74 -9.59
CA GLY A 34 -9.66 21.54 -10.93
C GLY A 34 -9.79 20.12 -11.45
N PRO A 35 -9.26 19.84 -12.65
CA PRO A 35 -9.27 18.51 -13.23
C PRO A 35 -8.34 17.55 -12.47
N GLY A 36 -8.71 16.28 -12.46
CA GLY A 36 -7.96 15.21 -11.79
C GLY A 36 -8.85 14.36 -10.90
N GLU A 37 -8.35 13.19 -10.54
CA GLU A 37 -8.98 12.32 -9.55
C GLU A 37 -8.62 12.83 -8.16
N GLU A 38 -9.60 12.90 -7.25
CA GLU A 38 -9.34 13.23 -5.86
C GLU A 38 -8.52 12.10 -5.22
N VAL A 39 -7.49 12.46 -4.47
CA VAL A 39 -6.63 11.51 -3.78
C VAL A 39 -6.42 11.96 -2.35
N HIS A 40 -6.26 11.03 -1.43
CA HIS A 40 -6.03 11.38 -0.02
C HIS A 40 -4.57 11.66 0.30
N ALA A 41 -3.64 11.21 -0.55
CA ALA A 41 -2.22 11.40 -0.34
C ALA A 41 -1.41 11.19 -1.63
N ALA A 42 -0.13 11.53 -1.55
CA ALA A 42 0.88 11.11 -2.52
C ALA A 42 2.29 11.04 -1.91
N SER A 43 3.08 10.07 -2.34
CA SER A 43 4.50 9.92 -2.00
C SER A 43 5.45 10.34 -3.12
N PHE A 44 6.47 11.11 -2.76
CA PHE A 44 7.56 11.57 -3.62
C PHE A 44 8.86 10.91 -3.16
N LEU A 45 9.09 9.68 -3.62
CA LEU A 45 10.14 8.80 -3.10
C LEU A 45 11.55 9.39 -3.20
N ARG A 46 11.86 10.12 -4.28
CA ARG A 46 13.16 10.78 -4.48
C ARG A 46 13.36 11.98 -3.55
N GLU A 47 12.29 12.68 -3.23
CA GLU A 47 12.29 13.86 -2.37
C GLU A 47 12.19 13.50 -0.88
N ARG A 48 11.97 12.22 -0.55
CA ARG A 48 11.66 11.75 0.81
C ARG A 48 10.52 12.56 1.42
N ARG A 49 9.47 12.76 0.65
CA ARG A 49 8.35 13.61 1.02
C ARG A 49 7.04 12.90 0.74
N MET A 50 6.06 13.08 1.60
CA MET A 50 4.68 12.68 1.36
C MET A 50 3.75 13.83 1.72
N VAL A 51 2.64 13.93 1.00
CA VAL A 51 1.60 14.92 1.24
C VAL A 51 0.33 14.17 1.61
N LEU A 52 -0.32 14.62 2.68
CA LEU A 52 -1.59 14.08 3.18
C LEU A 52 -2.68 15.15 3.07
N ASP A 53 -3.89 14.73 2.70
CA ASP A 53 -5.04 15.63 2.71
C ASP A 53 -5.41 16.00 4.15
N GLU A 54 -5.65 17.29 4.41
CA GLU A 54 -6.03 17.78 5.74
C GLU A 54 -7.32 17.16 6.29
N ALA A 55 -8.24 16.74 5.43
CA ALA A 55 -9.46 16.07 5.83
C ALA A 55 -9.18 14.79 6.65
N LEU A 56 -8.05 14.11 6.40
CA LEU A 56 -7.64 12.90 7.14
C LEU A 56 -7.44 13.17 8.64
N LYS A 57 -7.15 14.41 9.06
CA LYS A 57 -6.99 14.73 10.49
C LYS A 57 -8.26 14.45 11.32
N GLN A 58 -9.42 14.38 10.67
CA GLN A 58 -10.71 14.15 11.30
C GLN A 58 -11.05 12.67 11.48
N ASP A 59 -10.34 11.78 10.78
CA ASP A 59 -10.54 10.33 10.86
C ASP A 59 -9.19 9.63 11.11
N PRO A 60 -8.87 9.31 12.38
CA PRO A 60 -7.63 8.62 12.73
C PRO A 60 -7.48 7.24 12.05
N GLY A 61 -8.58 6.57 11.73
CA GLY A 61 -8.57 5.27 11.07
C GLY A 61 -8.13 5.39 9.62
N GLU A 62 -8.74 6.31 8.88
CA GLU A 62 -8.35 6.66 7.51
C GLU A 62 -6.95 7.25 7.43
N LEU A 63 -6.60 8.16 8.35
CA LEU A 63 -5.24 8.67 8.45
C LEU A 63 -4.24 7.53 8.64
N SER A 64 -4.51 6.57 9.53
CA SER A 64 -3.63 5.42 9.73
C SER A 64 -3.50 4.58 8.46
N ARG A 65 -4.61 4.30 7.76
CA ARG A 65 -4.63 3.51 6.53
C ARG A 65 -3.81 4.19 5.43
N ILE A 66 -4.13 5.45 5.13
CA ILE A 66 -3.49 6.22 4.07
C ILE A 66 -2.02 6.51 4.41
N ALA A 67 -1.70 6.98 5.61
CA ALA A 67 -0.33 7.31 5.96
C ALA A 67 0.59 6.08 5.96
N LEU A 68 0.12 4.93 6.45
CA LEU A 68 0.90 3.68 6.37
C LEU A 68 1.05 3.22 4.93
N HIS A 69 0.01 3.30 4.10
CA HIS A 69 0.13 2.99 2.67
C HIS A 69 1.30 3.78 2.05
N GLU A 70 1.31 5.10 2.23
CA GLU A 70 2.36 5.98 1.72
C GLU A 70 3.75 5.66 2.29
N LEU A 71 3.87 5.45 3.61
CA LEU A 71 5.13 5.06 4.24
C LEU A 71 5.67 3.73 3.69
N PHE A 72 4.81 2.77 3.40
CA PHE A 72 5.22 1.47 2.87
C PHE A 72 5.68 1.52 1.40
N HIS A 73 5.40 2.59 0.64
CA HIS A 73 6.08 2.82 -0.63
C HIS A 73 7.59 3.07 -0.44
N PHE A 74 7.98 3.79 0.61
CA PHE A 74 9.40 3.97 0.97
C PHE A 74 10.04 2.65 1.39
N VAL A 75 9.33 1.82 2.16
CA VAL A 75 9.78 0.48 2.52
C VAL A 75 9.97 -0.37 1.26
N TRP A 76 8.96 -0.40 0.38
CA TRP A 76 8.96 -1.22 -0.83
C TRP A 76 10.21 -0.97 -1.67
N VAL A 77 10.56 0.31 -1.93
CA VAL A 77 11.75 0.64 -2.74
C VAL A 77 13.08 0.25 -2.09
N ARG A 78 13.11 0.02 -0.77
CA ARG A 78 14.28 -0.49 -0.04
C ARG A 78 14.32 -2.02 0.09
N LEU A 79 13.24 -2.72 -0.24
CA LEU A 79 13.23 -4.17 -0.21
C LEU A 79 14.13 -4.76 -1.31
N GLY A 80 14.95 -5.75 -0.93
CA GLY A 80 15.68 -6.58 -1.87
C GLY A 80 14.76 -7.44 -2.75
N ASN A 81 15.27 -7.81 -3.93
CA ASN A 81 14.53 -8.62 -4.90
C ASN A 81 13.96 -9.94 -4.34
N PRO A 82 14.65 -10.71 -3.47
CA PRO A 82 14.08 -11.95 -2.93
C PRO A 82 12.76 -11.75 -2.20
N VAL A 83 12.66 -10.71 -1.36
CA VAL A 83 11.45 -10.43 -0.58
C VAL A 83 10.32 -9.95 -1.48
N ARG A 84 10.62 -9.09 -2.45
CA ARG A 84 9.61 -8.66 -3.44
C ARG A 84 9.07 -9.85 -4.25
N ARG A 85 9.94 -10.80 -4.62
CA ARG A 85 9.54 -12.03 -5.33
C ARG A 85 8.68 -12.95 -4.47
N GLN A 86 8.98 -13.09 -3.17
CA GLN A 86 8.13 -13.87 -2.26
C GLN A 86 6.71 -13.30 -2.18
N TRP A 87 6.60 -11.97 -2.08
CA TRP A 87 5.30 -11.30 -2.12
C TRP A 87 4.59 -11.49 -3.46
N GLU A 88 5.33 -11.30 -4.55
CA GLU A 88 4.83 -11.47 -5.92
C GLU A 88 4.30 -12.90 -6.18
N GLU A 89 4.99 -13.93 -5.70
CA GLU A 89 4.55 -15.32 -5.84
C GLU A 89 3.24 -15.57 -5.09
N LEU A 90 3.14 -15.07 -3.85
CA LEU A 90 1.90 -15.13 -3.07
C LEU A 90 0.72 -14.50 -3.83
N LEU A 91 0.93 -13.36 -4.48
CA LEU A 91 -0.10 -12.69 -5.28
C LEU A 91 -0.41 -13.46 -6.56
N ARG A 92 0.60 -14.01 -7.24
CA ARG A 92 0.39 -14.82 -8.45
C ARG A 92 -0.52 -16.00 -8.16
N GLU A 93 -0.26 -16.73 -7.08
CA GLU A 93 -1.11 -17.84 -6.65
C GLU A 93 -2.54 -17.39 -6.34
N GLN A 94 -2.72 -16.22 -5.72
CA GLN A 94 -4.04 -15.66 -5.42
C GLN A 94 -4.80 -15.33 -6.69
N VAL A 95 -4.16 -14.64 -7.64
CA VAL A 95 -4.77 -14.29 -8.94
C VAL A 95 -5.09 -15.55 -9.75
N GLN A 96 -4.22 -16.56 -9.75
CA GLN A 96 -4.49 -17.86 -10.39
C GLN A 96 -5.67 -18.61 -9.76
N GLN A 97 -5.90 -18.43 -8.45
CA GLN A 97 -7.05 -18.97 -7.72
C GLN A 97 -8.33 -18.15 -7.96
N GLY A 98 -8.29 -17.09 -8.79
CA GLY A 98 -9.44 -16.24 -9.08
C GLY A 98 -9.76 -15.22 -7.99
N ALA A 99 -8.75 -14.77 -7.23
CA ALA A 99 -8.94 -13.77 -6.17
C ALA A 99 -9.75 -12.55 -6.64
N GLN A 100 -10.80 -12.24 -5.88
CA GLN A 100 -11.59 -11.03 -6.04
C GLN A 100 -11.36 -10.08 -4.87
N GLY A 101 -11.41 -8.78 -5.16
CA GLY A 101 -11.20 -7.72 -4.18
C GLY A 101 -9.75 -7.59 -3.71
N GLU A 102 -9.49 -6.55 -2.92
CA GLU A 102 -8.17 -6.19 -2.40
C GLU A 102 -8.28 -5.64 -0.97
N LEU A 103 -7.14 -5.18 -0.42
CA LEU A 103 -7.05 -4.59 0.91
C LEU A 103 -6.95 -3.06 0.88
N GLY A 104 -7.32 -2.47 -0.25
CA GLY A 104 -7.35 -1.04 -0.49
C GLY A 104 -7.68 -0.75 -1.95
N TRP A 105 -8.21 0.44 -2.20
CA TRP A 105 -8.68 0.84 -3.53
C TRP A 105 -7.55 0.91 -4.56
N SER A 106 -6.34 1.29 -4.13
CA SER A 106 -5.18 1.44 -5.01
C SER A 106 -4.79 0.10 -5.67
N ALA A 107 -4.72 -0.98 -4.89
CA ALA A 107 -4.47 -2.32 -5.38
C ALA A 107 -5.67 -2.84 -6.16
N GLU A 108 -6.90 -2.54 -5.73
CA GLU A 108 -8.11 -3.03 -6.38
C GLU A 108 -8.24 -2.51 -7.83
N GLN A 109 -8.02 -1.21 -8.04
CA GLN A 109 -8.00 -0.63 -9.38
C GLN A 109 -6.97 -1.33 -10.29
N ARG A 110 -5.77 -1.62 -9.74
CA ARG A 110 -4.69 -2.26 -10.49
C ARG A 110 -5.00 -3.71 -10.80
N LEU A 111 -5.59 -4.46 -9.85
CA LEU A 111 -6.07 -5.82 -10.05
C LEU A 111 -7.10 -5.88 -11.18
N ARG A 112 -8.11 -4.99 -11.15
CA ARG A 112 -9.16 -4.89 -12.18
C ARG A 112 -8.61 -4.55 -13.57
N ALA A 113 -7.47 -3.85 -13.64
CA ALA A 113 -6.82 -3.48 -14.90
C ALA A 113 -5.86 -4.55 -15.46
N LEU A 114 -5.61 -5.64 -14.71
CA LEU A 114 -4.75 -6.73 -15.15
C LEU A 114 -5.40 -7.54 -16.27
N ARG A 115 -4.56 -7.97 -17.21
CA ARG A 115 -4.85 -9.03 -18.18
C ARG A 115 -4.23 -10.34 -17.70
N ALA A 116 -4.78 -11.47 -18.14
CA ALA A 116 -4.26 -12.80 -17.78
C ALA A 116 -2.74 -12.95 -18.08
N SER A 117 -2.26 -12.33 -19.15
CA SER A 117 -0.84 -12.36 -19.55
C SER A 117 0.08 -11.49 -18.68
N ASP A 118 -0.45 -10.53 -17.92
CA ASP A 118 0.36 -9.55 -17.20
C ASP A 118 1.20 -10.21 -16.09
N ALA A 119 0.60 -11.17 -15.36
CA ALA A 119 1.26 -11.89 -14.29
C ALA A 119 2.39 -12.81 -14.80
N ALA A 120 2.16 -13.50 -15.92
CA ALA A 120 3.15 -14.37 -16.54
C ALA A 120 4.29 -13.57 -17.19
N GLY A 121 3.96 -12.50 -17.91
CA GLY A 121 4.94 -11.63 -18.57
C GLY A 121 5.60 -10.60 -17.66
N ARG A 122 5.21 -10.57 -16.37
CA ARG A 122 5.72 -9.63 -15.35
C ARG A 122 5.72 -8.17 -15.83
N THR A 123 4.62 -7.78 -16.48
CA THR A 123 4.52 -6.48 -17.16
C THR A 123 4.57 -5.31 -16.17
N ARG A 124 4.59 -4.08 -16.67
CA ARG A 124 4.51 -2.89 -15.81
C ARG A 124 3.26 -2.93 -14.91
N ARG A 125 2.10 -3.28 -15.48
CA ARG A 125 0.82 -3.36 -14.74
C ARG A 125 0.90 -4.36 -13.59
N TRP A 126 1.48 -5.53 -13.84
CA TRP A 126 1.71 -6.52 -12.79
C TRP A 126 2.62 -6.00 -11.68
N ARG A 127 3.75 -5.36 -12.03
CA ARG A 127 4.68 -4.82 -11.04
C ARG A 127 4.07 -3.70 -10.19
N GLU A 128 3.22 -2.87 -10.80
CA GLU A 128 2.45 -1.82 -10.11
C GLU A 128 1.42 -2.44 -9.17
N TYR A 129 0.64 -3.41 -9.65
CA TYR A 129 -0.30 -4.16 -8.79
C TYR A 129 0.41 -4.77 -7.58
N VAL A 130 1.55 -5.44 -7.79
CA VAL A 130 2.32 -6.09 -6.71
C VAL A 130 2.78 -5.09 -5.66
N CYS A 131 3.28 -3.92 -6.08
CA CYS A 131 3.69 -2.83 -5.19
C CYS A 131 2.54 -2.31 -4.34
N GLU A 132 1.37 -2.14 -4.96
CA GLU A 132 0.25 -1.42 -4.34
C GLU A 132 -0.53 -2.36 -3.45
N SER A 133 -0.68 -3.62 -3.87
CA SER A 133 -1.15 -4.71 -3.03
C SER A 133 -0.27 -4.92 -1.79
N PHE A 134 1.06 -4.72 -1.91
CA PHE A 134 1.96 -4.72 -0.76
C PHE A 134 1.66 -3.54 0.18
N CYS A 135 1.56 -2.32 -0.32
CA CYS A 135 1.35 -1.12 0.49
C CYS A 135 -0.02 -1.12 1.17
N ASP A 136 -1.10 -1.44 0.45
CA ASP A 136 -2.45 -1.64 1.00
C ASP A 136 -2.47 -2.78 2.02
N GLY A 137 -1.80 -3.90 1.69
CA GLY A 137 -1.69 -5.04 2.59
C GLY A 137 -0.96 -4.70 3.89
N ALA A 138 0.09 -3.87 3.82
CA ALA A 138 0.86 -3.43 4.97
C ALA A 138 0.07 -2.42 5.83
N ALA A 139 -0.61 -1.46 5.20
CA ALA A 139 -1.52 -0.54 5.86
C ALA A 139 -2.63 -1.31 6.61
N TRP A 140 -3.23 -2.31 5.95
CA TRP A 140 -4.19 -3.20 6.59
C TRP A 140 -3.57 -4.02 7.73
N ALA A 141 -2.37 -4.58 7.55
CA ALA A 141 -1.73 -5.48 8.52
C ALA A 141 -1.24 -4.79 9.79
N PHE A 142 -0.73 -3.56 9.65
CA PHE A 142 -0.07 -2.82 10.72
C PHE A 142 -0.81 -1.56 11.18
N GLY A 143 -1.85 -1.16 10.46
CA GLY A 143 -2.73 -0.06 10.84
C GLY A 143 -3.72 -0.42 11.94
N ILE A 144 -4.38 0.62 12.46
CA ILE A 144 -5.36 0.47 13.55
C ILE A 144 -6.72 -0.03 13.05
N LEU A 145 -7.05 0.29 11.78
CA LEU A 145 -8.35 -0.02 11.18
C LEU A 145 -8.47 -1.53 10.88
N GLN A 146 -9.53 -2.17 11.39
CA GLN A 146 -9.76 -3.61 11.21
C GLN A 146 -10.73 -3.94 10.08
N SER A 147 -11.65 -3.03 9.79
CA SER A 147 -12.68 -3.14 8.76
C SER A 147 -12.77 -1.82 7.99
N HIS A 148 -12.96 -1.91 6.69
CA HIS A 148 -13.19 -0.79 5.78
C HIS A 148 -13.97 -1.32 4.58
N ASP A 149 -14.73 -0.47 3.92
CA ASP A 149 -15.46 -0.84 2.70
C ASP A 149 -14.49 -1.19 1.55
N GLU A 150 -13.29 -0.58 1.54
CA GLU A 150 -12.23 -0.95 0.60
C GLU A 150 -11.51 -2.26 0.94
N PHE A 151 -11.77 -2.85 2.12
CA PHE A 151 -11.25 -4.17 2.44
C PHE A 151 -12.23 -5.20 1.91
N SER A 152 -12.08 -5.54 0.64
CA SER A 152 -12.97 -6.43 -0.12
C SER A 152 -12.38 -7.84 -0.34
N LEU A 153 -11.05 -8.02 -0.17
CA LEU A 153 -10.36 -9.31 -0.38
C LEU A 153 -10.97 -10.46 0.43
N GLU A 154 -11.05 -11.66 -0.12
CA GLU A 154 -11.64 -12.79 0.62
C GLU A 154 -10.89 -13.16 1.93
N PRO A 155 -11.60 -13.58 3.01
CA PRO A 155 -10.98 -13.85 4.31
C PRO A 155 -9.86 -14.90 4.30
N ARG A 156 -9.93 -15.92 3.42
CA ARG A 156 -8.86 -16.93 3.28
C ARG A 156 -7.57 -16.30 2.77
N LEU A 157 -7.66 -15.42 1.78
CA LEU A 157 -6.52 -14.75 1.17
C LEU A 157 -5.94 -13.67 2.10
N ARG A 158 -6.79 -12.92 2.80
CA ARG A 158 -6.38 -12.02 3.89
C ARG A 158 -5.52 -12.73 4.94
N ARG A 159 -5.96 -13.91 5.39
CA ARG A 159 -5.20 -14.71 6.37
C ARG A 159 -3.81 -15.12 5.85
N ARG A 160 -3.68 -15.43 4.56
CA ARG A 160 -2.38 -15.74 3.94
C ARG A 160 -1.46 -14.52 3.92
N ARG A 161 -1.97 -13.36 3.50
CA ARG A 161 -1.21 -12.09 3.52
C ARG A 161 -0.81 -11.70 4.92
N LEU A 162 -1.70 -11.86 5.90
CA LEU A 162 -1.40 -11.56 7.30
C LEU A 162 -0.26 -12.44 7.85
N ARG A 163 -0.25 -13.75 7.52
CA ARG A 163 0.87 -14.63 7.88
C ARG A 163 2.18 -14.16 7.24
N TRP A 164 2.13 -13.83 5.95
CA TRP A 164 3.30 -13.30 5.25
C TRP A 164 3.84 -12.02 5.91
N PHE A 165 2.97 -11.07 6.28
CA PHE A 165 3.39 -9.85 6.98
C PHE A 165 3.92 -10.10 8.39
N ALA A 166 3.37 -11.08 9.11
CA ALA A 166 3.90 -11.49 10.41
C ALA A 166 5.33 -12.03 10.28
N ASP A 167 5.59 -12.89 9.29
CA ASP A 167 6.93 -13.37 8.99
C ASP A 167 7.85 -12.25 8.52
N PHE A 168 7.39 -11.39 7.62
CA PHE A 168 8.12 -10.24 7.11
C PHE A 168 8.57 -9.29 8.24
N ARG A 169 7.70 -9.04 9.23
CA ARG A 169 8.00 -8.24 10.42
C ARG A 169 9.02 -8.95 11.31
N ARG A 170 8.83 -10.25 11.57
CA ARG A 170 9.73 -11.06 12.42
C ARG A 170 11.16 -11.09 11.88
N HIS A 171 11.34 -11.31 10.58
CA HIS A 171 12.67 -11.34 9.94
C HIS A 171 13.42 -10.01 9.96
N ARG A 172 12.76 -8.91 10.36
CA ARG A 172 13.35 -7.58 10.47
C ARG A 172 13.40 -7.06 11.92
N GLY A 173 13.17 -7.92 12.90
CA GLY A 173 13.12 -7.50 14.31
C GLY A 173 12.06 -6.44 14.59
N GLY A 174 11.01 -6.35 13.75
CA GLY A 174 9.96 -5.35 13.90
C GLY A 174 10.27 -3.93 13.41
N VAL A 175 11.40 -3.71 12.72
CA VAL A 175 11.81 -2.40 12.19
C VAL A 175 11.84 -2.43 10.65
N PHE A 176 11.27 -1.42 9.98
CA PHE A 176 11.23 -1.36 8.52
C PHE A 176 12.14 -0.26 7.95
N PRO A 177 12.98 -0.58 6.95
CA PRO A 177 13.88 0.41 6.36
C PRO A 177 13.12 1.37 5.43
N ILE A 178 13.36 2.68 5.55
CA ILE A 178 12.77 3.73 4.70
C ILE A 178 13.81 4.68 4.09
#